data_AF-A0A958L3F9-F1
#
_entry.id   AF-A0A958L3F9-F1
#
_cell.length_a   1.000
_cell.length_b   1.000
_cell.length_c   1.000
_cell.angle_alpha   90.00
_cell.angle_beta   90.00
_cell.angle_gamma   90.00
#
_symmetry.space_group_name_H-M   'P 1'
#
loop_
_entity.id
_entity.type
_entity.pdbx_description
1 polymer ?
#
loop_
_entity_poly.entity_id
_entity_poly.type
_entity_poly.pdbx_seq_one_letter_code
_entity_poly.pdbx_strand_id
1 'polypeptide(L)'
;MQFLCLFAFCGAGSLRAETASVFVPAVANPQQAVALVYSPTGLSQRSATKMLPGKDGSVLVTFDYSKQDVRNGAFATVMVLNEDGSASFSNTVMLEQNEQGVSADFRAKLAQCSAQRLGEIRHNQQGLFESLIDIREKRVLNTRSQLEQIGNEQTIAKLRKLEQGFGFTYPQELSLSLPPAELAGRLDQLKHSIEAYQFYKSRNAAAESSSKK
;
A
#
# COMPACT_ATOMS: atom_id res chain seq x y z
N MET A 1 39.76 44.37 24.53
CA MET A 1 39.69 42.90 24.28
C MET A 1 38.54 42.65 23.33
N GLN A 2 38.85 42.37 22.06
CA GLN A 2 37.91 42.21 20.94
C GLN A 2 37.51 40.74 20.84
N PHE A 3 36.22 40.44 21.00
CA PHE A 3 35.65 39.12 20.71
C PHE A 3 35.35 39.05 19.21
N LEU A 4 36.12 38.25 18.47
CA LEU A 4 35.80 37.88 17.09
C LEU A 4 34.65 36.85 17.11
N CYS A 5 33.46 37.28 16.71
CA CYS A 5 32.39 36.38 16.27
C CYS A 5 32.75 35.80 14.90
N LEU A 6 33.22 34.55 14.87
CA LEU A 6 33.21 33.74 13.66
C LEU A 6 31.76 33.43 13.29
N PHE A 7 31.22 34.15 12.32
CA PHE A 7 30.02 33.72 11.60
C PHE A 7 30.42 32.56 10.69
N ALA A 8 30.11 31.34 11.13
CA ALA A 8 30.12 30.18 10.27
C ALA A 8 29.04 30.36 9.19
N PHE A 9 29.48 30.71 7.98
CA PHE A 9 28.67 30.68 6.77
C PHE A 9 28.20 29.24 6.54
N CYS A 10 27.00 28.92 6.99
CA CYS A 10 26.32 27.69 6.64
C CYS A 10 25.96 27.81 5.15
N GLY A 11 26.80 27.23 4.29
CA GLY A 11 26.53 27.17 2.85
C GLY A 11 25.20 26.46 2.64
N ALA A 12 24.18 27.22 2.24
CA ALA A 12 22.93 26.67 1.74
C ALA A 12 23.23 25.90 0.45
N GLY A 13 23.56 24.63 0.61
CA GLY A 13 23.56 23.68 -0.49
C GLY A 13 22.17 23.67 -1.07
N SER A 14 21.97 24.37 -2.19
CA SER A 14 20.73 24.35 -2.96
C SER A 14 20.42 22.90 -3.31
N LEU A 15 19.53 22.27 -2.53
CA LEU A 15 18.96 20.97 -2.85
C LEU A 15 18.22 21.12 -4.18
N ARG A 16 18.90 20.72 -5.26
CA ARG A 16 18.40 20.83 -6.62
C ARG A 16 17.24 19.84 -6.76
N ALA A 17 16.03 20.33 -6.60
CA ALA A 17 14.81 19.58 -6.84
C ALA A 17 14.75 19.20 -8.32
N GLU A 18 14.39 17.96 -8.60
CA GLU A 18 14.09 17.51 -9.95
C GLU A 18 12.57 17.43 -10.14
N THR A 19 12.12 17.66 -11.36
CA THR A 19 10.69 17.64 -11.72
C THR A 19 10.35 16.32 -12.40
N ALA A 20 9.32 15.65 -11.91
CA ALA A 20 8.67 14.53 -12.61
C ALA A 20 7.32 15.00 -13.16
N SER A 21 6.93 14.50 -14.33
CA SER A 21 5.61 14.77 -14.91
C SER A 21 4.90 13.45 -15.23
N VAL A 22 3.64 13.32 -14.79
CA VAL A 22 2.83 12.10 -14.88
C VAL A 22 1.45 12.42 -15.43
N PHE A 23 0.98 11.60 -16.37
CA PHE A 23 -0.37 11.74 -16.94
C PHE A 23 -1.40 11.01 -16.08
N VAL A 24 -2.50 11.70 -15.78
CA VAL A 24 -3.67 11.17 -15.09
C VAL A 24 -4.85 11.14 -16.08
N PRO A 25 -5.40 9.97 -16.40
CA PRO A 25 -6.51 9.86 -17.36
C PRO A 25 -7.84 10.28 -16.72
N ALA A 26 -8.79 10.70 -17.56
CA ALA A 26 -10.20 10.90 -17.22
C ALA A 26 -10.41 11.78 -15.96
N VAL A 27 -10.00 13.04 -16.05
CA VAL A 27 -10.08 14.00 -14.96
C VAL A 27 -11.09 15.09 -15.34
N ALA A 28 -12.22 15.15 -14.65
CA ALA A 28 -13.23 16.17 -14.84
C ALA A 28 -13.02 17.27 -13.79
N ASN A 29 -12.65 18.48 -14.24
CA ASN A 29 -12.40 19.65 -13.39
C ASN A 29 -11.40 19.38 -12.23
N PRO A 30 -10.09 19.27 -12.53
CA PRO A 30 -9.07 19.04 -11.51
C PRO A 30 -8.95 20.22 -10.53
N GLN A 31 -9.09 19.96 -9.23
CA GLN A 31 -8.92 20.97 -8.19
C GLN A 31 -7.54 20.89 -7.52
N GLN A 32 -7.12 19.68 -7.14
CA GLN A 32 -5.86 19.46 -6.43
C GLN A 32 -5.20 18.16 -6.89
N ALA A 33 -3.88 18.14 -6.98
CA ALA A 33 -3.14 16.93 -7.25
C ALA A 33 -2.02 16.69 -6.23
N VAL A 34 -1.87 15.42 -5.86
CA VAL A 34 -0.91 14.93 -4.89
C VAL A 34 -0.19 13.73 -5.47
N ALA A 35 1.13 13.78 -5.50
CA ALA A 35 1.99 12.65 -5.83
C ALA A 35 2.40 11.91 -4.56
N LEU A 36 2.30 10.59 -4.60
CA LEU A 36 2.80 9.67 -3.59
C LEU A 36 4.04 9.00 -4.16
N VAL A 37 5.20 9.26 -3.54
CA VAL A 37 6.50 8.72 -3.95
C VAL A 37 6.91 7.62 -2.98
N TYR A 38 7.00 6.40 -3.49
CA TYR A 38 7.43 5.20 -2.80
C TYR A 38 8.91 4.99 -3.06
N SER A 39 9.69 4.96 -1.99
CA SER A 39 11.12 4.71 -2.02
C SER A 39 11.47 3.66 -0.97
N PRO A 40 12.66 3.03 -1.04
CA PRO A 40 13.11 2.12 0.01
C PRO A 40 13.24 2.77 1.40
N THR A 41 13.37 4.11 1.46
CA THR A 41 13.44 4.86 2.73
C THR A 41 12.06 5.21 3.29
N GLY A 42 10.99 5.05 2.50
CA GLY A 42 9.62 5.26 2.94
C GLY A 42 8.70 5.84 1.86
N LEU A 43 7.49 6.19 2.30
CA LEU A 43 6.49 6.90 1.52
C LEU A 43 6.60 8.40 1.78
N SER A 44 6.66 9.20 0.72
CA SER A 44 6.61 10.66 0.83
C SER A 44 5.49 11.22 -0.04
N GLN A 45 4.78 12.21 0.50
CA GLN A 45 3.73 12.93 -0.21
C GLN A 45 4.30 14.23 -0.77
N ARG A 46 4.02 14.52 -2.04
CA ARG A 46 4.43 15.74 -2.74
C ARG A 46 3.22 16.40 -3.39
N SER A 47 3.03 17.69 -3.14
CA SER A 47 2.00 18.46 -3.84
C SER A 47 2.42 18.69 -5.29
N ALA A 48 1.44 18.73 -6.20
CA ALA A 48 1.71 19.10 -7.58
C ALA A 48 2.18 20.56 -7.68
N THR A 49 3.27 20.78 -8.41
CA THR A 49 3.80 22.09 -8.75
C THR A 49 3.00 22.70 -9.91
N LYS A 50 2.60 21.87 -10.88
CA LYS A 50 1.79 22.29 -12.04
C LYS A 50 0.79 21.21 -12.44
N MET A 51 -0.37 21.64 -12.93
CA MET A 51 -1.36 20.79 -13.57
C MET A 51 -1.68 21.40 -14.94
N LEU A 52 -1.50 20.64 -16.01
CA LEU A 52 -1.76 21.08 -17.37
C LEU A 52 -2.82 20.16 -18.00
N PRO A 53 -3.89 20.71 -18.62
CA PRO A 53 -4.87 19.88 -19.31
C PRO A 53 -4.25 19.20 -20.53
N GLY A 54 -4.49 17.90 -20.67
CA GLY A 54 -4.13 17.07 -21.81
C GLY A 54 -5.23 17.02 -22.87
N LYS A 55 -4.89 16.51 -24.06
CA LYS A 55 -5.81 16.50 -25.22
C LYS A 55 -6.99 15.52 -25.09
N ASP A 56 -6.86 14.50 -24.25
CA ASP A 56 -7.83 13.38 -24.15
C ASP A 56 -8.66 13.44 -22.85
N GLY A 57 -8.87 14.63 -22.28
CA GLY A 57 -9.47 14.78 -20.94
C GLY A 57 -8.58 14.23 -19.82
N SER A 58 -7.29 14.04 -20.11
CA SER A 58 -6.26 13.74 -19.13
C SER A 58 -5.67 15.03 -18.56
N VAL A 59 -4.95 14.92 -17.44
CA VAL A 59 -4.19 16.03 -16.85
C VAL A 59 -2.74 15.60 -16.68
N LEU A 60 -1.82 16.42 -17.16
CA LEU A 60 -0.40 16.28 -16.91
C LEU A 60 -0.07 16.97 -15.58
N VAL A 61 0.33 16.17 -14.60
CA VAL A 61 0.69 16.66 -13.26
C VAL A 61 2.20 16.64 -13.13
N THR A 62 2.79 17.80 -12.82
CA THR A 62 4.22 17.95 -12.53
C THR A 62 4.42 18.17 -11.04
N PHE A 63 5.38 17.47 -10.45
CA PHE A 63 5.75 17.62 -9.04
C PHE A 63 7.26 17.55 -8.86
N ASP A 64 7.75 18.19 -7.80
CA ASP A 64 9.15 18.23 -7.44
C ASP A 64 9.51 17.08 -6.48
N TYR A 65 10.69 16.48 -6.68
CA TYR A 65 11.22 15.44 -5.82
C TYR A 65 12.72 15.66 -5.54
N SER A 66 13.19 15.11 -4.40
CA SER A 66 14.62 15.13 -4.05
C SER A 66 15.33 13.95 -4.70
N LYS A 67 16.52 14.17 -5.26
CA LYS A 67 17.39 13.10 -5.77
C LYS A 67 17.64 12.00 -4.75
N GLN A 68 17.67 12.35 -3.46
CA GLN A 68 17.91 11.39 -2.38
C GLN A 68 16.76 10.38 -2.26
N ASP A 69 15.53 10.79 -2.58
CA ASP A 69 14.34 9.94 -2.51
C ASP A 69 14.30 8.91 -3.66
N VAL A 70 15.07 9.14 -4.74
CA VAL A 70 14.95 8.40 -6.01
C VAL A 70 16.14 7.47 -6.31
N ARG A 71 17.20 7.51 -5.50
CA ARG A 71 18.48 6.80 -5.78
C ARG A 71 18.36 5.28 -5.95
N ASN A 72 17.27 4.63 -5.52
CA ASN A 72 17.17 3.17 -5.42
C ASN A 72 15.88 2.59 -6.05
N GLY A 73 15.44 3.10 -7.20
CA GLY A 73 14.24 2.57 -7.87
C GLY A 73 12.95 3.02 -7.16
N ALA A 74 12.76 4.33 -7.06
CA ALA A 74 11.54 4.89 -6.52
C ALA A 74 10.41 4.86 -7.55
N PHE A 75 9.19 4.74 -7.05
CA PHE A 75 7.97 4.76 -7.84
C PHE A 75 7.10 5.94 -7.41
N ALA A 76 6.37 6.54 -8.33
CA ALA A 76 5.39 7.56 -8.02
C ALA A 76 4.02 7.20 -8.58
N THR A 77 2.97 7.51 -7.81
CA THR A 77 1.59 7.55 -8.31
C THR A 77 1.00 8.91 -8.00
N VAL A 78 0.13 9.41 -8.86
CA VAL A 78 -0.50 10.71 -8.70
C VAL A 78 -1.99 10.51 -8.51
N MET A 79 -2.53 11.15 -7.48
CA MET A 79 -3.95 11.28 -7.23
C MET A 79 -4.38 12.70 -7.54
N VAL A 80 -5.44 12.86 -8.32
CA VAL A 80 -6.08 14.14 -8.62
C VAL A 80 -7.46 14.13 -8.00
N LEU A 81 -7.74 15.11 -7.15
CA LEU A 81 -9.06 15.39 -6.58
C LEU A 81 -9.80 16.35 -7.50
N ASN A 82 -11.00 15.94 -7.90
CA ASN A 82 -11.90 16.70 -8.75
C ASN A 82 -12.84 17.58 -7.90
N GLU A 83 -13.43 18.61 -8.51
CA GLU A 83 -14.38 19.50 -7.84
C GLU A 83 -15.62 18.78 -7.29
N ASP A 84 -16.03 17.66 -7.89
CA ASP A 84 -17.15 16.83 -7.44
C ASP A 84 -16.80 15.93 -6.24
N GLY A 85 -15.56 16.00 -5.75
CA GLY A 85 -15.03 15.18 -4.66
C GLY A 85 -14.57 13.78 -5.10
N SER A 86 -14.69 13.43 -6.39
CA SER A 86 -14.13 12.19 -6.92
C SER A 86 -12.60 12.29 -7.04
N ALA A 87 -11.93 11.13 -7.03
CA ALA A 87 -10.48 11.06 -7.17
C ALA A 87 -10.10 10.19 -8.37
N SER A 88 -9.21 10.72 -9.22
CA SER A 88 -8.62 10.01 -10.35
C SER A 88 -7.16 9.67 -10.05
N PHE A 89 -6.72 8.46 -10.40
CA PHE A 89 -5.38 7.97 -10.12
C PHE A 89 -4.60 7.74 -11.40
N SER A 90 -3.30 8.07 -11.38
CA SER A 90 -2.38 7.69 -12.42
C SER A 90 -1.95 6.23 -12.26
N ASN A 91 -1.38 5.69 -13.32
CA ASN A 91 -0.55 4.49 -13.18
C ASN A 91 0.70 4.81 -12.36
N THR A 92 1.23 3.80 -11.68
CA THR A 92 2.51 3.90 -10.98
C THR A 92 3.64 3.99 -12.00
N VAL A 93 4.47 5.03 -11.89
CA VAL A 93 5.61 5.28 -12.78
C VAL A 93 6.91 5.11 -12.02
N MET A 94 7.92 4.52 -12.65
CA MET A 94 9.26 4.46 -12.06
C MET A 94 9.97 5.79 -12.30
N LEU A 95 10.52 6.37 -11.24
CA LEU A 95 11.34 7.57 -11.32
C LEU A 95 12.77 7.14 -11.65
N GLU A 96 13.16 7.23 -12.93
CA GLU A 96 14.55 7.00 -13.36
C GLU A 96 15.30 8.34 -13.47
N GLN A 97 16.57 8.37 -13.04
CA GLN A 97 17.44 9.53 -13.27
C GLN A 97 17.85 9.58 -14.74
N ASN A 98 17.23 10.48 -15.51
CA ASN A 98 17.70 10.81 -16.87
C ASN A 98 18.07 12.29 -16.95
N GLU A 99 19.19 12.60 -17.59
CA GLU A 99 19.77 13.95 -17.71
C GLU A 99 18.90 14.96 -18.50
N GLN A 100 17.78 14.52 -19.09
CA GLN A 100 16.94 15.30 -20.00
C GLN A 100 15.48 15.44 -19.52
N GLY A 101 15.20 15.09 -18.26
CA GLY A 101 13.85 15.11 -17.69
C GLY A 101 13.14 13.78 -17.84
N VAL A 102 12.36 13.44 -16.81
CA VAL A 102 11.62 12.18 -16.72
C VAL A 102 10.35 12.28 -17.56
N SER A 103 10.38 11.71 -18.77
CA SER A 103 9.15 11.37 -19.50
C SER A 103 8.58 10.09 -18.90
N ALA A 104 7.48 10.21 -18.18
CA ALA A 104 6.71 9.08 -17.68
C ALA A 104 5.96 8.40 -18.84
N ASP A 105 6.68 7.68 -19.70
CA ASP A 105 6.06 6.80 -20.68
C ASP A 105 6.21 5.34 -20.26
N PHE A 106 5.39 4.94 -19.27
CA PHE A 106 5.32 3.56 -18.80
C PHE A 106 4.87 2.58 -19.90
N ARG A 107 4.27 3.07 -21.01
CA ARG A 107 3.87 2.23 -22.14
C ARG A 107 5.06 1.63 -22.89
N ALA A 108 6.27 2.17 -22.73
CA ALA A 108 7.47 1.64 -23.38
C ALA A 108 8.17 0.52 -22.60
N LYS A 109 7.87 0.32 -21.30
CA LYS A 109 8.60 -0.65 -20.45
C LYS A 109 7.72 -1.67 -19.70
N LEU A 110 6.39 -1.59 -19.76
CA LEU A 110 5.63 -2.83 -19.60
C LEU A 110 6.01 -3.73 -20.77
N ALA A 111 6.39 -4.98 -20.50
CA ALA A 111 6.50 -5.98 -21.54
C ALA A 111 5.15 -6.01 -22.26
N GLN A 112 5.08 -5.32 -23.41
CA GLN A 112 3.99 -5.50 -24.34
C GLN A 112 4.13 -6.95 -24.73
N CYS A 113 3.26 -7.81 -24.21
CA CYS A 113 3.09 -9.14 -24.75
C CYS A 113 2.72 -8.90 -26.21
N SER A 114 3.72 -8.92 -27.10
CA SER A 114 3.48 -8.90 -28.52
C SER A 114 2.51 -10.03 -28.76
N ALA A 115 1.43 -9.76 -29.49
CA ALA A 115 0.50 -10.79 -29.95
C ALA A 115 1.19 -11.70 -31.00
N GLN A 116 2.43 -12.12 -30.75
CA GLN A 116 3.07 -13.23 -31.39
C GLN A 116 2.22 -14.45 -31.06
N ARG A 117 1.56 -14.95 -32.10
CA ARG A 117 0.78 -16.18 -32.07
C ARG A 117 1.60 -17.24 -31.33
N LEU A 118 1.06 -17.71 -30.19
CA LEU A 118 1.51 -18.85 -29.39
C LEU A 118 1.40 -20.15 -30.22
N GLY A 119 2.17 -20.22 -31.31
CA GLY A 119 2.14 -21.31 -32.27
C GLY A 119 2.98 -22.51 -31.85
N GLU A 120 4.12 -22.30 -31.18
CA GLU A 120 5.11 -23.39 -31.05
C GLU A 120 5.76 -23.54 -29.67
N ILE A 121 5.42 -22.72 -28.66
CA ILE A 121 5.87 -22.91 -27.26
C ILE A 121 4.84 -23.70 -26.44
N ARG A 122 4.03 -24.55 -27.07
CA ARG A 122 2.85 -25.13 -26.42
C ARG A 122 3.16 -26.30 -25.48
N HIS A 123 4.10 -27.19 -25.77
CA HIS A 123 4.18 -28.43 -24.98
C HIS A 123 5.10 -28.39 -23.75
N ASN A 124 6.24 -27.68 -23.80
CA ASN A 124 7.17 -27.66 -22.66
C ASN A 124 6.78 -26.68 -21.55
N GLN A 125 5.98 -25.65 -21.85
CA GLN A 125 5.52 -24.69 -20.84
C GLN A 125 4.18 -25.09 -20.20
N GLN A 126 3.35 -25.88 -20.90
CA GLN A 126 2.10 -26.40 -20.34
C GLN A 126 2.37 -27.26 -19.09
N GLY A 127 3.33 -28.18 -19.13
CA GLY A 127 3.67 -29.00 -17.96
C GLY A 127 4.18 -28.19 -16.76
N LEU A 128 4.85 -27.06 -17.00
CA LEU A 128 5.25 -26.15 -15.92
C LEU A 128 4.03 -25.45 -15.30
N PHE A 129 3.09 -24.99 -16.12
CA PHE A 129 1.86 -24.36 -15.63
C PHE A 129 0.97 -25.35 -14.88
N GLU A 130 0.81 -26.56 -15.39
CA GLU A 130 0.09 -27.65 -14.72
C GLU A 130 0.74 -27.95 -13.37
N SER A 131 2.08 -28.07 -13.32
CA SER A 131 2.81 -28.27 -12.07
C SER A 131 2.59 -27.12 -11.06
N LEU A 132 2.57 -25.87 -11.51
CA LEU A 132 2.32 -24.72 -10.64
C LEU A 132 0.88 -24.70 -10.10
N ILE A 133 -0.10 -25.10 -10.92
CA ILE A 133 -1.50 -25.25 -10.51
C ILE A 133 -1.62 -26.36 -9.46
N ASP A 134 -1.02 -27.53 -9.70
CA ASP A 134 -1.01 -28.65 -8.76
C ASP A 134 -0.35 -28.28 -7.42
N ILE A 135 0.78 -27.58 -7.47
CA ILE A 135 1.47 -27.09 -6.25
C ILE A 135 0.56 -26.13 -5.49
N ARG A 136 -0.15 -25.24 -6.20
CA ARG A 136 -1.08 -24.29 -5.58
C ARG A 136 -2.26 -25.01 -4.93
N GLU A 137 -2.85 -25.99 -5.60
CA GLU A 137 -3.94 -26.79 -5.06
C GLU A 137 -3.51 -27.55 -3.80
N LYS A 138 -2.36 -28.23 -3.84
CA LYS A 138 -1.80 -28.93 -2.67
C LYS A 138 -1.56 -28.00 -1.49
N ARG A 139 -1.07 -26.78 -1.74
CA ARG A 139 -0.88 -25.78 -0.68
C ARG A 139 -2.21 -25.35 -0.07
N VAL A 140 -3.21 -25.05 -0.91
CA VAL A 140 -4.55 -24.67 -0.44
C VAL A 140 -5.18 -25.78 0.39
N LEU A 141 -5.11 -27.03 -0.06
CA LEU A 141 -5.64 -28.19 0.66
C LEU A 141 -4.93 -28.40 2.00
N ASN A 142 -3.59 -28.32 2.01
CA ASN A 142 -2.82 -28.45 3.25
C ASN A 142 -3.18 -27.34 4.25
N THR A 143 -3.23 -26.09 3.80
CA THR A 143 -3.63 -24.96 4.65
C THR A 143 -5.06 -25.13 5.16
N ARG A 144 -5.98 -25.62 4.33
CA ARG A 144 -7.36 -25.89 4.75
C ARG A 144 -7.43 -26.97 5.82
N SER A 145 -6.69 -28.07 5.65
CA SER A 145 -6.62 -29.14 6.66
C SER A 145 -6.03 -28.63 7.98
N GLN A 146 -4.98 -27.80 7.93
CA GLN A 146 -4.42 -27.15 9.11
C GLN A 146 -5.44 -26.22 9.80
N LEU A 147 -6.21 -25.46 9.03
CA LEU A 147 -7.28 -24.60 9.56
C LEU A 147 -8.40 -25.41 10.22
N GLU A 148 -8.76 -26.57 9.67
CA GLU A 148 -9.74 -27.47 10.27
C GLU A 148 -9.24 -28.09 11.58
N GLN A 149 -7.94 -28.43 11.65
CA GLN A 149 -7.32 -28.93 12.88
C GLN A 149 -7.27 -27.86 13.99
N ILE A 150 -6.90 -26.62 13.65
CA ILE A 150 -6.83 -25.50 14.61
C ILE A 150 -8.24 -25.04 14.99
N GLY A 151 -9.12 -24.95 14.00
CA GLY A 151 -10.51 -24.53 14.10
C GLY A 151 -11.45 -25.67 14.50
N ASN A 152 -11.01 -26.56 15.38
CA ASN A 152 -11.87 -27.55 16.01
C ASN A 152 -13.12 -26.85 16.61
N GLU A 153 -14.26 -27.55 16.65
CA GLU A 153 -15.56 -27.02 17.12
C GLU A 153 -15.45 -26.33 18.49
N GLN A 154 -14.59 -26.86 19.36
CA GLN A 154 -14.31 -26.27 20.67
C GLN A 154 -13.68 -24.87 20.58
N THR A 155 -12.75 -24.66 19.64
CA THR A 155 -12.10 -23.35 19.42
C THR A 155 -13.12 -22.36 18.85
N ILE A 156 -13.94 -22.78 17.89
CA ILE A 156 -14.99 -21.94 17.30
C ILE A 156 -16.04 -21.56 18.36
N ALA A 157 -16.45 -22.48 19.22
CA ALA A 157 -17.37 -22.18 20.31
C ALA A 157 -16.79 -21.16 21.31
N LYS A 158 -15.49 -21.25 21.62
CA LYS A 158 -14.80 -20.25 22.46
C LYS A 158 -14.75 -18.88 21.78
N LEU A 159 -14.41 -18.83 20.50
CA LEU A 159 -14.37 -17.59 19.73
C LEU A 159 -15.77 -16.94 19.66
N ARG A 160 -16.83 -17.73 19.47
CA ARG A 160 -18.21 -17.24 19.50
C ARG A 160 -18.60 -16.64 20.84
N LYS A 161 -18.19 -17.28 21.96
CA LYS A 161 -18.39 -16.70 23.30
C LYS A 161 -17.62 -15.39 23.50
N LEU A 162 -16.43 -15.27 22.91
CA LEU A 162 -15.67 -14.03 22.94
C LEU A 162 -16.35 -12.94 22.09
N GLU A 163 -16.86 -13.26 20.91
CA GLU A 163 -17.64 -12.30 20.09
C GLU A 163 -18.81 -11.74 20.90
N GLN A 164 -19.59 -12.62 21.55
CA GLN A 164 -20.69 -12.22 22.41
C GLN A 164 -20.22 -11.43 23.64
N GLY A 165 -19.11 -11.83 24.26
CA GLY A 165 -18.55 -11.17 25.45
C GLY A 165 -18.03 -9.75 25.18
N PHE A 166 -17.55 -9.48 23.96
CA PHE A 166 -17.16 -8.14 23.52
C PHE A 166 -18.33 -7.34 22.91
N GLY A 167 -19.50 -7.96 22.74
CA GLY A 167 -20.70 -7.30 22.19
C GLY A 167 -20.74 -7.21 20.66
N PHE A 168 -19.95 -8.04 19.95
CA PHE A 168 -20.04 -8.11 18.50
C PHE A 168 -21.30 -8.85 18.06
N THR A 169 -22.15 -8.18 17.29
CA THR A 169 -23.36 -8.78 16.70
C THR A 169 -23.22 -8.89 15.19
N TYR A 170 -23.14 -10.12 14.69
CA TYR A 170 -23.09 -10.41 13.26
C TYR A 170 -24.32 -11.18 12.79
N PRO A 171 -24.74 -11.02 11.52
CA PRO A 171 -25.91 -11.72 10.98
C PRO A 171 -25.71 -13.23 10.84
N GLN A 172 -24.46 -13.68 10.65
CA GLN A 172 -24.11 -15.09 10.53
C GLN A 172 -23.16 -15.48 11.66
N GLU A 173 -23.34 -16.66 12.26
CA GLU A 173 -22.46 -17.18 13.30
C GLU A 173 -21.04 -17.45 12.77
N LEU A 174 -20.04 -17.33 13.65
CA LEU A 174 -18.67 -17.68 13.30
C LEU A 174 -18.55 -19.17 12.98
N SER A 175 -18.10 -19.47 11.77
CA SER A 175 -17.80 -20.82 11.26
C SER A 175 -16.64 -20.77 10.27
N LEU A 176 -15.97 -21.91 10.08
CA LEU A 176 -14.91 -22.06 9.06
C LEU A 176 -15.45 -22.04 7.62
N SER A 177 -16.78 -22.11 7.44
CA SER A 177 -17.45 -22.04 6.13
C SER A 177 -17.67 -20.61 5.63
N LEU A 178 -17.35 -19.60 6.44
CA LEU A 178 -17.45 -18.20 6.03
C LEU A 178 -16.47 -17.85 4.90
N PRO A 179 -16.78 -16.82 4.09
CA PRO A 179 -15.83 -16.27 3.12
C PRO A 179 -14.50 -15.89 3.80
N PRO A 180 -13.33 -16.21 3.21
CA PRO A 180 -12.04 -16.02 3.87
C PRO A 180 -11.78 -14.58 4.35
N ALA A 181 -12.21 -13.59 3.57
CA ALA A 181 -12.05 -12.19 3.92
C ALA A 181 -12.87 -11.80 5.16
N GLU A 182 -14.09 -12.32 5.28
CA GLU A 182 -14.97 -12.05 6.41
C GLU A 182 -14.47 -12.75 7.67
N LEU A 183 -14.07 -14.03 7.56
CA LEU A 183 -13.48 -14.78 8.66
C LEU A 183 -12.22 -14.09 9.19
N ALA A 184 -11.31 -13.68 8.31
CA ALA A 184 -10.09 -12.98 8.69
C ALA A 184 -10.40 -11.64 9.39
N GLY A 185 -11.33 -10.85 8.85
CA GLY A 185 -11.73 -9.57 9.45
C GLY A 185 -12.29 -9.74 10.86
N ARG A 186 -13.16 -10.73 11.09
CA ARG A 186 -13.72 -10.99 12.43
C ARG A 186 -12.68 -11.46 13.43
N LEU A 187 -11.80 -12.37 13.02
CA LEU A 187 -10.69 -12.84 13.87
C LEU A 187 -9.72 -11.71 14.22
N ASP A 188 -9.46 -10.80 13.29
CA ASP A 188 -8.61 -9.64 13.53
C ASP A 188 -9.24 -8.67 14.54
N GLN A 189 -10.55 -8.40 14.42
CA GLN A 189 -11.27 -7.58 15.41
C GLN A 189 -11.28 -8.20 16.82
N LEU A 190 -11.48 -9.52 16.91
CA LEU A 190 -11.38 -10.25 18.18
C LEU A 190 -9.98 -10.11 18.78
N LYS A 191 -8.93 -10.26 17.97
CA LYS A 191 -7.55 -10.08 18.41
C LYS A 191 -7.32 -8.68 18.97
N HIS A 192 -7.71 -7.64 18.24
CA HIS A 192 -7.57 -6.25 18.69
C HIS A 192 -8.34 -5.98 19.99
N SER A 193 -9.52 -6.58 20.15
CA SER A 193 -10.34 -6.44 21.36
C SER A 193 -9.69 -7.09 22.58
N ILE A 194 -9.07 -8.26 22.39
CA ILE A 194 -8.31 -8.94 23.44
C ILE A 194 -7.09 -8.14 23.84
N GLU A 195 -6.33 -7.61 22.87
CA GLU A 195 -5.14 -6.79 23.12
C GLU A 195 -5.51 -5.51 23.88
N ALA A 196 -6.58 -4.82 23.47
CA ALA A 196 -7.10 -3.65 24.18
C ALA A 196 -7.50 -3.99 25.63
N TYR A 197 -8.22 -5.09 25.84
CA TYR A 197 -8.62 -5.53 27.18
C TYR A 197 -7.39 -5.83 28.06
N GLN A 198 -6.39 -6.53 27.54
CA GLN A 198 -5.15 -6.82 28.27
C GLN A 198 -4.39 -5.54 28.64
N PHE A 199 -4.32 -4.57 27.72
CA PHE A 199 -3.71 -3.28 27.97
C PHE A 199 -4.39 -2.55 29.14
N TYR A 200 -5.72 -2.41 29.13
CA TYR A 200 -6.45 -1.77 30.23
C TYR A 200 -6.32 -2.52 31.56
N LYS A 201 -6.38 -3.85 31.53
CA LYS A 201 -6.21 -4.69 32.72
C LYS A 201 -4.85 -4.46 33.39
N SER A 202 -3.78 -4.40 32.60
CA SER A 202 -2.42 -4.17 33.13
C SER A 202 -2.26 -2.78 33.74
N ARG A 203 -2.87 -1.75 33.16
CA ARG A 203 -2.85 -0.38 33.70
C ARG A 203 -3.61 -0.25 35.02
N ASN A 204 -4.77 -0.89 35.13
CA ASN A 204 -5.56 -0.85 36.35
C ASN A 204 -4.85 -1.57 37.51
N ALA A 205 -4.22 -2.72 37.24
CA ALA A 205 -3.42 -3.43 38.24
C ALA A 205 -2.23 -2.59 38.74
N ALA A 206 -1.59 -1.81 37.87
CA ALA A 206 -0.51 -0.90 38.25
C ALA A 206 -1.02 0.25 39.14
N ALA A 207 -2.17 0.84 38.81
CA ALA A 207 -2.77 1.93 39.60
C ALA A 207 -3.16 1.49 41.02
N GLU A 208 -3.72 0.28 41.17
CA GLU A 208 -4.05 -0.30 42.47
C GLU A 208 -2.79 -0.55 43.33
N SER A 209 -1.66 -0.89 42.71
CA SER A 209 -0.40 -1.09 43.43
C SER A 209 0.23 0.23 43.93
N SER A 210 0.01 1.35 43.22
CA SER A 210 0.51 2.67 43.63
C SER A 210 -0.31 3.33 44.74
N SER A 211 -1.59 2.96 44.90
CA SER A 211 -2.46 3.52 45.95
C SER A 211 -2.25 2.90 47.34
N LYS A 212 -1.47 1.81 47.44
CA LYS A 212 -1.19 1.09 48.70
C LYS A 212 0.17 1.41 49.33
N LYS A 213 0.92 2.37 48.76
CA LYS A 213 2.16 2.92 49.32
C LYS A 213 1.92 4.34 49.79
#